data_AF-A3F517-F1
#
_entry.id   AF-A3F517-F1
#
_cell.length_a   1.000
_cell.length_b   1.000
_cell.length_c   1.000
_cell.angle_alpha   90.00
_cell.angle_beta   90.00
_cell.angle_gamma   90.00
#
_symmetry.space_group_name_H-M   'P 1'
#
loop_
_entity.id
_entity.type
_entity.pdbx_description
1 polymer ?
#
loop_
_entity_poly.entity_id
_entity_poly.type
_entity_poly.pdbx_seq_one_letter_code
_entity_poly.pdbx_strand_id
1 'polypeptide(L)'
;GDHIEVSDDEDDTHPNIDTASLFRWRHEARLTRDREWKEEKEKFEKEKKEHIEALQKARSLYEEGVKSNAPNVNDLEENLRKLEVADREWQEKEKEMNKKERLRPLNVDTISHEGRSRTFINKEALKEKPKVDEDNDDDVHEEAADRLRDFVKKHEVEIKKFGMFSRPIDSQQYLLEKPFLVCDETANHLVLWCLDLAMEEKYSLLDHVSHQCIVMQFM
;
A
#
# COMPACT_ATOMS: atom_id res chain seq x y z
N GLY A 1 20.62 10.34 -12.15
CA GLY A 1 20.40 9.40 -11.04
C GLY A 1 19.34 8.45 -11.51
N ASP A 2 19.67 7.67 -12.54
CA ASP A 2 18.64 7.10 -13.44
C ASP A 2 18.73 5.58 -13.49
N HIS A 3 19.27 4.95 -12.45
CA HIS A 3 19.52 3.50 -12.42
C HIS A 3 18.70 2.89 -11.29
N ILE A 4 17.47 2.51 -11.61
CA ILE A 4 16.59 1.72 -10.73
C ILE A 4 16.70 0.26 -11.19
N GLU A 5 16.94 -0.64 -10.25
CA GLU A 5 16.97 -2.08 -10.46
C GLU A 5 15.70 -2.70 -9.85
N VAL A 6 14.89 -3.32 -10.70
CA VAL A 6 13.69 -4.07 -10.32
C VAL A 6 13.94 -5.54 -10.67
N SER A 7 14.00 -6.41 -9.67
CA SER A 7 14.38 -7.83 -9.88
C SER A 7 13.32 -8.63 -10.63
N ASP A 8 12.07 -8.19 -10.57
CA ASP A 8 10.86 -8.77 -11.15
C ASP A 8 10.30 -7.91 -12.29
N ASP A 9 11.16 -7.19 -13.00
CA ASP A 9 10.76 -6.39 -14.16
C ASP A 9 10.19 -7.27 -15.29
N GLU A 10 8.86 -7.26 -15.44
CA GLU A 10 8.12 -8.02 -16.44
C GLU A 10 8.36 -7.54 -17.87
N ASP A 11 8.88 -6.32 -18.06
CA ASP A 11 9.23 -5.78 -19.37
C ASP A 11 10.63 -6.24 -19.84
N ASP A 12 11.51 -6.71 -18.94
CA ASP A 12 12.85 -7.23 -19.25
C ASP A 12 12.92 -8.77 -19.23
N THR A 13 12.23 -9.37 -20.21
CA THR A 13 12.13 -10.84 -20.38
C THR A 13 12.61 -11.30 -21.76
N HIS A 14 12.81 -12.62 -21.92
CA HIS A 14 13.24 -13.21 -23.19
C HIS A 14 12.40 -14.45 -23.53
N PRO A 15 11.93 -14.64 -24.78
CA PRO A 15 11.03 -15.75 -25.15
C PRO A 15 11.56 -17.17 -24.85
N ASN A 16 12.87 -17.32 -24.69
CA ASN A 16 13.53 -18.59 -24.40
C ASN A 16 14.00 -18.76 -22.95
N ILE A 17 13.70 -17.81 -22.06
CA ILE A 17 14.09 -17.86 -20.65
C ILE A 17 12.83 -17.92 -19.79
N ASP A 18 12.81 -18.84 -18.83
CA ASP A 18 11.74 -18.93 -17.84
C ASP A 18 11.79 -17.72 -16.88
N THR A 19 10.80 -16.83 -17.00
CA THR A 19 10.70 -15.59 -16.24
C THR A 19 10.68 -15.83 -14.72
N ALA A 20 9.98 -16.88 -14.27
CA ALA A 20 9.87 -17.19 -12.83
C ALA A 20 11.23 -17.56 -12.20
N SER A 21 12.06 -18.29 -12.93
CA SER A 21 13.41 -18.63 -12.48
C SER A 21 14.38 -17.45 -12.66
N LEU A 22 14.22 -16.66 -13.73
CA LEU A 22 15.01 -15.46 -13.98
C LEU A 22 14.88 -14.42 -12.85
N PHE A 23 13.65 -14.12 -12.41
CA PHE A 23 13.41 -13.13 -11.34
C PHE A 23 14.01 -13.55 -10.00
N ARG A 24 13.87 -14.83 -9.65
CA ARG A 24 14.51 -15.40 -8.46
C ARG A 24 16.03 -15.27 -8.54
N TRP A 25 16.60 -15.60 -9.68
CA TRP A 25 18.04 -15.49 -9.90
C TRP A 25 18.54 -14.04 -9.83
N ARG A 26 17.84 -13.08 -10.46
CA ARG A 26 18.13 -11.64 -10.36
C ARG A 26 18.08 -11.16 -8.91
N HIS A 27 17.05 -11.59 -8.15
CA HIS A 27 16.92 -11.27 -6.74
C HIS A 27 18.07 -11.84 -5.90
N GLU A 28 18.45 -13.11 -6.11
CA GLU A 28 19.57 -13.75 -5.42
C GLU A 28 20.92 -13.09 -5.74
N ALA A 29 21.15 -12.75 -7.00
CA ALA A 29 22.35 -12.03 -7.44
C ALA A 29 22.44 -10.65 -6.78
N ARG A 30 21.31 -9.93 -6.69
CA ARG A 30 21.22 -8.66 -5.98
C ARG A 30 21.54 -8.83 -4.49
N LEU A 31 20.90 -9.76 -3.79
CA LEU A 31 21.18 -10.02 -2.37
C LEU A 31 22.65 -10.37 -2.12
N THR A 32 23.26 -11.13 -3.03
CA THR A 32 24.68 -11.48 -2.95
C THR A 32 25.58 -10.25 -3.06
N ARG A 33 25.36 -9.41 -4.08
CA ARG A 33 26.08 -8.14 -4.27
C ARG A 33 25.87 -7.18 -3.10
N ASP A 34 24.65 -7.14 -2.55
CA ASP A 34 24.31 -6.30 -1.42
C ASP A 34 25.02 -6.75 -0.13
N ARG A 35 25.15 -8.07 0.07
CA ARG A 35 25.92 -8.66 1.16
C ARG A 35 27.42 -8.38 1.02
N GLU A 36 28.00 -8.64 -0.15
CA GLU A 36 29.42 -8.37 -0.42
C GLU A 36 29.75 -6.90 -0.22
N TRP A 37 28.90 -5.99 -0.69
CA TRP A 37 29.03 -4.55 -0.48
C TRP A 37 29.00 -4.18 1.00
N LYS A 38 28.07 -4.77 1.76
CA LYS A 38 27.97 -4.55 3.20
C LYS A 38 29.24 -5.02 3.93
N GLU A 39 29.77 -6.18 3.59
CA GLU A 39 31.01 -6.71 4.15
C GLU A 39 32.24 -5.85 3.79
N GLU A 40 32.35 -5.38 2.55
CA GLU A 40 33.41 -4.45 2.10
C GLU A 40 33.34 -3.13 2.87
N LYS A 41 32.13 -2.57 3.00
CA LYS A 41 31.89 -1.31 3.73
C LYS A 41 32.21 -1.45 5.22
N GLU A 42 31.79 -2.52 5.88
CA GLU A 42 32.09 -2.78 7.29
C GLU A 42 33.59 -2.95 7.55
N LYS A 43 34.31 -3.65 6.67
CA LYS A 43 35.79 -3.77 6.75
C LYS A 43 36.46 -2.42 6.57
N PHE A 44 36.04 -1.65 5.55
CA PHE A 44 36.57 -0.32 5.28
C PHE A 44 36.36 0.63 6.46
N GLU A 45 35.16 0.65 7.05
CA GLU A 45 34.84 1.48 8.22
C GLU A 45 35.69 1.10 9.44
N LYS A 46 35.93 -0.20 9.66
CA LYS A 46 36.79 -0.67 10.74
C LYS A 46 38.25 -0.21 10.55
N GLU A 47 38.82 -0.46 9.37
CA GLU A 47 40.21 -0.07 9.07
C GLU A 47 40.39 1.46 9.10
N LYS A 48 39.42 2.21 8.59
CA LYS A 48 39.40 3.68 8.67
C LYS A 48 39.41 4.16 10.12
N LYS A 49 38.60 3.54 10.99
CA LYS A 49 38.56 3.87 12.41
C LYS A 49 39.91 3.61 13.08
N GLU A 50 40.52 2.46 12.83
CA GLU A 50 41.85 2.12 13.36
C GLU A 50 42.92 3.12 12.87
N HIS A 51 42.87 3.52 11.60
CA HIS A 51 43.77 4.53 11.05
C HIS A 51 43.60 5.91 11.71
N ILE A 52 42.35 6.37 11.89
CA ILE A 52 42.06 7.65 12.57
C ILE A 52 42.56 7.62 14.02
N GLU A 53 42.34 6.53 14.74
CA GLU A 53 42.84 6.37 16.12
C GLU A 53 44.38 6.37 16.17
N ALA A 54 45.05 5.71 15.22
CA ALA A 54 46.50 5.71 15.12
C ALA A 54 47.06 7.11 14.84
N LEU A 55 46.43 7.86 13.93
CA LEU A 55 46.81 9.24 13.59
C LEU A 55 46.62 10.17 14.78
N GLN A 56 45.49 10.08 15.49
CA GLN A 56 45.24 10.86 16.70
C GLN A 56 46.27 10.60 17.79
N LYS A 57 46.60 9.32 18.05
CA LYS A 57 47.64 8.94 19.02
C LYS A 57 49.01 9.48 18.62
N ALA A 58 49.41 9.32 17.36
CA ALA A 58 50.68 9.83 16.86
C ALA A 58 50.78 11.35 16.98
N ARG A 59 49.68 12.07 16.71
CA ARG A 59 49.60 13.53 16.85
C ARG A 59 49.74 13.99 18.31
N SER A 60 49.06 13.32 19.24
CA SER A 60 49.19 13.61 20.69
C SER A 60 50.61 13.36 21.18
N LEU A 61 51.22 12.23 20.78
CA LEU A 61 52.58 11.88 21.17
C LEU A 61 53.62 12.85 20.60
N TYR A 62 53.44 13.33 19.37
CA TYR A 62 54.29 14.37 18.79
C TYR A 62 54.18 15.69 19.56
N GLU A 63 52.96 16.16 19.86
CA GLU A 63 52.76 17.40 20.65
C GLU A 63 53.35 17.31 22.06
N GLU A 64 53.21 16.17 22.72
CA GLU A 64 53.81 15.92 24.04
C GLU A 64 55.34 15.83 23.96
N GLY A 65 55.89 15.18 22.93
CA GLY A 65 57.33 15.08 22.70
C GLY A 65 57.99 16.43 22.43
N VAL A 66 57.31 17.29 21.66
CA VAL A 66 57.75 18.67 21.39
C VAL A 66 57.72 19.51 22.67
N LYS A 67 56.66 19.41 23.49
CA LYS A 67 56.56 20.13 24.77
C LYS A 67 57.61 19.67 25.80
N SER A 68 57.97 18.39 25.77
CA SER A 68 58.91 17.77 26.72
C SER A 68 60.37 17.84 26.25
N ASN A 69 60.63 18.39 25.06
CA ASN A 69 61.94 18.47 24.39
C ASN A 69 62.68 17.12 24.36
N ALA A 70 61.95 16.06 24.03
CA ALA A 70 62.46 14.69 24.10
C ALA A 70 63.45 14.38 22.94
N PRO A 71 64.47 13.51 23.14
CA PRO A 71 65.45 13.19 22.09
C PRO A 71 64.86 12.45 20.87
N ASN A 72 63.67 11.87 21.01
CA ASN A 72 62.97 11.05 20.00
C ASN A 72 61.96 11.84 19.15
N VAL A 73 61.98 13.19 19.20
CA VAL A 73 61.03 14.04 18.47
C VAL A 73 61.14 13.86 16.95
N ASN A 74 62.33 13.64 16.40
CA ASN A 74 62.52 13.37 14.96
C ASN A 74 61.83 12.07 14.51
N ASP A 75 61.94 10.99 15.30
CA ASP A 75 61.30 9.71 14.98
C ASP A 75 59.77 9.83 15.06
N LEU A 76 59.26 10.62 16.01
CA LEU A 76 57.83 10.92 16.14
C LEU A 76 57.31 11.77 14.98
N GLU A 77 58.09 12.75 14.50
CA GLU A 77 57.76 13.54 13.30
C GLU A 77 57.71 12.67 12.04
N GLU A 78 58.69 11.77 11.86
CA GLU A 78 58.73 10.88 10.70
C GLU A 78 57.53 9.91 10.69
N ASN A 79 57.16 9.37 11.86
CA ASN A 79 55.98 8.52 12.01
C ASN A 79 54.67 9.29 11.75
N LEU A 80 54.58 10.54 12.21
CA LEU A 80 53.43 11.41 11.94
C LEU A 80 53.31 11.71 10.43
N ARG A 81 54.43 12.06 9.76
CA ARG A 81 54.43 12.27 8.31
C ARG A 81 54.02 11.02 7.53
N LYS A 82 54.47 9.83 7.94
CA LYS A 82 54.05 8.56 7.31
C LYS A 82 52.54 8.34 7.44
N LEU A 83 51.97 8.61 8.62
CA LEU A 83 50.53 8.50 8.86
C LEU A 83 49.72 9.58 8.12
N GLU A 84 50.25 10.79 7.93
CA GLU A 84 49.62 11.84 7.11
C GLU A 84 49.61 11.49 5.62
N VAL A 85 50.66 10.86 5.11
CA VAL A 85 50.67 10.34 3.74
C VAL A 85 49.62 9.23 3.58
N ALA A 86 49.55 8.30 4.53
CA ALA A 86 48.52 7.27 4.56
C ALA A 86 47.11 7.86 4.67
N ASP A 87 46.90 8.93 5.44
CA ASP A 87 45.59 9.61 5.55
C ASP A 87 45.08 10.12 4.21
N ARG A 88 45.96 10.70 3.40
CA ARG A 88 45.61 11.16 2.06
C ARG A 88 45.20 9.99 1.15
N GLU A 89 45.85 8.84 1.26
CA GLU A 89 45.45 7.62 0.55
C GLU A 89 44.08 7.12 1.06
N TRP A 90 43.81 7.21 2.36
CA TRP A 90 42.50 6.90 2.94
C TRP A 90 41.39 7.82 2.45
N GLN A 91 41.66 9.11 2.31
CA GLN A 91 40.71 10.07 1.75
C GLN A 91 40.39 9.77 0.28
N GLU A 92 41.36 9.28 -0.49
CA GLU A 92 41.12 8.86 -1.87
C GLU A 92 40.26 7.59 -1.93
N LYS A 93 40.59 6.58 -1.11
CA LYS A 93 39.77 5.37 -0.96
C LYS A 93 38.34 5.68 -0.51
N GLU A 94 38.15 6.64 0.39
CA GLU A 94 36.83 7.09 0.83
C GLU A 94 36.04 7.73 -0.32
N LYS A 95 36.68 8.55 -1.15
CA LYS A 95 36.03 9.13 -2.35
C LYS A 95 35.64 8.06 -3.34
N GLU A 96 36.47 7.03 -3.51
CA GLU A 96 36.14 5.87 -4.35
C GLU A 96 34.95 5.09 -3.80
N MET A 97 34.92 4.82 -2.49
CA MET A 97 33.80 4.14 -1.83
C MET A 97 32.49 4.93 -1.95
N ASN A 98 32.53 6.24 -1.74
CA ASN A 98 31.35 7.10 -1.91
C ASN A 98 30.89 7.16 -3.37
N LYS A 99 31.83 7.15 -4.33
CA LYS A 99 31.50 7.08 -5.75
C LYS A 99 30.82 5.74 -6.10
N LYS A 100 31.30 4.62 -5.56
CA LYS A 100 30.67 3.29 -5.70
C LYS A 100 29.25 3.30 -5.11
N GLU A 101 29.07 3.88 -3.93
CA GLU A 101 27.75 4.00 -3.28
C GLU A 101 26.77 4.82 -4.13
N ARG A 102 27.22 5.95 -4.69
CA ARG A 102 26.40 6.80 -5.56
C ARG A 102 26.03 6.15 -6.90
N LEU A 103 26.89 5.29 -7.43
CA LEU A 103 26.65 4.58 -8.70
C LEU A 103 25.83 3.30 -8.51
N ARG A 104 25.63 2.85 -7.27
CA ARG A 104 24.87 1.64 -6.98
C ARG A 104 23.41 1.80 -7.44
N PRO A 105 22.82 0.78 -8.08
CA PRO A 105 21.43 0.83 -8.48
C PRO A 105 20.50 1.03 -7.28
N LEU A 106 19.47 1.83 -7.48
CA LEU A 106 18.38 2.03 -6.53
C LEU A 106 17.40 0.86 -6.62
N ASN A 107 16.99 0.31 -5.48
CA ASN A 107 16.07 -0.81 -5.36
C ASN A 107 15.10 -0.56 -4.19
N VAL A 108 14.16 -1.48 -3.94
CA VAL A 108 13.15 -1.34 -2.87
C VAL A 108 13.76 -1.06 -1.49
N ASP A 109 14.95 -1.58 -1.21
CA ASP A 109 15.65 -1.45 0.08
C ASP A 109 16.44 -0.13 0.20
N THR A 110 16.71 0.56 -0.91
CA THR A 110 17.52 1.80 -0.95
C THR A 110 16.70 3.04 -1.33
N ILE A 111 15.56 2.87 -1.99
CA ILE A 111 14.66 3.95 -2.39
C ILE A 111 13.86 4.47 -1.18
N SER A 112 13.38 3.58 -0.32
CA SER A 112 12.48 3.94 0.78
C SER A 112 12.58 2.99 1.96
N HIS A 113 12.00 3.40 3.08
CA HIS A 113 11.81 2.58 4.27
C HIS A 113 10.34 2.62 4.69
N GLU A 114 9.90 1.60 5.43
CA GLU A 114 8.54 1.52 5.93
C GLU A 114 8.26 2.67 6.92
N GLY A 115 7.47 3.66 6.50
CA GLY A 115 7.14 4.83 7.33
C GLY A 115 5.98 4.59 8.29
N ARG A 116 4.95 3.86 7.86
CA ARG A 116 3.78 3.49 8.68
C ARG A 116 3.08 2.28 8.08
N SER A 117 2.78 1.29 8.92
CA SER A 117 1.93 0.16 8.55
C SER A 117 0.78 0.02 9.54
N ARG A 118 -0.45 0.07 9.02
CA ARG A 118 -1.68 -0.08 9.80
C ARG A 118 -2.67 -0.91 9.00
N THR A 119 -3.07 -2.04 9.54
CA THR A 119 -4.14 -2.87 8.99
C THR A 119 -5.40 -2.68 9.82
N PHE A 120 -6.55 -2.64 9.15
CA PHE A 120 -7.87 -2.58 9.79
C PHE A 120 -8.79 -3.59 9.13
N ILE A 121 -9.36 -4.48 9.93
CA ILE A 121 -10.31 -5.50 9.48
C ILE A 121 -11.68 -5.09 10.01
N ASN A 122 -12.65 -4.89 9.12
CA ASN A 122 -14.02 -4.55 9.50
C ASN A 122 -14.77 -5.79 10.00
N LYS A 123 -14.57 -6.14 11.27
CA LYS A 123 -15.19 -7.32 11.90
C LYS A 123 -16.70 -7.15 12.15
N GLU A 124 -17.18 -5.91 12.28
CA GLU A 124 -18.59 -5.64 12.54
C GLU A 124 -19.47 -5.94 11.33
N ALA A 125 -18.96 -5.69 10.12
CA ALA A 125 -19.64 -6.07 8.88
C ALA A 125 -19.79 -7.59 8.67
N LEU A 126 -19.06 -8.42 9.44
CA LEU A 126 -19.13 -9.88 9.37
C LEU A 126 -20.15 -10.48 10.35
N LYS A 127 -20.73 -9.67 11.24
CA LYS A 127 -21.82 -10.13 12.10
C LYS A 127 -23.09 -10.16 11.26
N GLU A 128 -23.64 -11.35 11.02
CA GLU A 128 -24.99 -11.47 10.45
C GLU A 128 -25.95 -10.65 11.31
N LYS A 129 -26.75 -9.79 10.67
CA LYS A 129 -27.82 -9.11 11.38
C LYS A 129 -28.75 -10.20 11.95
N PRO A 130 -29.13 -10.13 13.24
CA PRO A 130 -30.07 -11.09 13.79
C PRO A 130 -31.33 -11.08 12.92
N LYS A 131 -31.73 -12.25 12.42
CA LYS A 131 -33.05 -12.43 11.83
C LYS A 131 -34.04 -12.16 12.96
N VAL A 132 -34.80 -11.08 12.84
CA VAL A 132 -35.91 -10.82 13.74
C VAL A 132 -36.97 -11.86 13.40
N ASP A 133 -37.42 -12.64 14.37
CA ASP A 133 -38.53 -13.56 14.16
C ASP A 133 -39.81 -12.73 13.95
N GLU A 134 -40.22 -12.53 12.69
CA GLU A 134 -41.28 -11.60 12.25
C GLU A 134 -42.71 -12.02 12.66
N ASP A 135 -42.88 -13.15 13.34
CA ASP A 135 -44.20 -13.80 13.44
C ASP A 135 -45.05 -13.45 14.69
N ASN A 136 -44.56 -12.71 15.70
CA ASN A 136 -45.33 -12.55 16.97
C ASN A 136 -45.12 -11.25 17.77
N ASP A 137 -44.86 -10.09 17.15
CA ASP A 137 -44.77 -8.83 17.92
C ASP A 137 -45.38 -7.64 17.16
N ASP A 138 -46.44 -7.05 17.71
CA ASP A 138 -47.13 -5.87 17.14
C ASP A 138 -46.16 -4.67 17.01
N ASP A 139 -45.16 -4.58 17.88
CA ASP A 139 -44.13 -3.53 17.84
C ASP A 139 -43.21 -3.66 16.61
N VAL A 140 -42.98 -4.89 16.10
CA VAL A 140 -42.11 -5.15 14.92
C VAL A 140 -42.80 -4.69 13.62
N HIS A 141 -44.13 -4.81 13.54
CA HIS A 141 -44.89 -4.34 12.39
C HIS A 141 -44.96 -2.81 12.33
N GLU A 142 -45.07 -2.13 13.48
CA GLU A 142 -45.04 -0.67 13.55
C GLU A 142 -43.66 -0.13 13.14
N GLU A 143 -42.57 -0.74 13.62
CA GLU A 143 -41.21 -0.34 13.23
C GLU A 143 -40.97 -0.57 11.72
N ALA A 144 -41.44 -1.68 11.15
CA ALA A 144 -41.34 -1.94 9.72
C ALA A 144 -42.12 -0.91 8.87
N ALA A 145 -43.30 -0.50 9.34
CA ALA A 145 -44.10 0.52 8.67
C ALA A 145 -43.41 1.89 8.70
N ASP A 146 -42.78 2.27 9.82
CA ASP A 146 -42.03 3.52 9.93
C ASP A 146 -40.75 3.50 9.08
N ARG A 147 -40.02 2.38 9.05
CA ARG A 147 -38.87 2.20 8.15
C ARG A 147 -39.26 2.36 6.69
N LEU A 148 -40.35 1.69 6.26
CA LEU A 148 -40.89 1.83 4.91
C LEU A 148 -41.25 3.29 4.62
N ARG A 149 -41.97 3.94 5.53
CA ARG A 149 -42.41 5.32 5.37
C ARG A 149 -41.24 6.28 5.20
N ASP A 150 -40.19 6.15 6.01
CA ASP A 150 -39.04 7.05 5.95
C ASP A 150 -38.10 6.75 4.79
N PHE A 151 -37.98 5.49 4.39
CA PHE A 151 -37.24 5.09 3.20
C PHE A 151 -37.91 5.61 1.92
N VAL A 152 -39.23 5.40 1.79
CA VAL A 152 -40.01 5.86 0.65
C VAL A 152 -39.95 7.38 0.55
N LYS A 153 -40.16 8.14 1.65
CA LYS A 153 -40.03 9.61 1.61
C LYS A 153 -38.69 10.10 1.04
N LYS A 154 -37.60 9.37 1.26
CA LYS A 154 -36.25 9.75 0.81
C LYS A 154 -35.95 9.31 -0.61
N HIS A 155 -36.53 8.19 -1.05
CA HIS A 155 -36.13 7.50 -2.28
C HIS A 155 -37.29 7.26 -3.26
N GLU A 156 -38.45 7.87 -3.06
CA GLU A 156 -39.66 7.67 -3.88
C GLU A 156 -39.39 7.89 -5.38
N VAL A 157 -38.66 8.95 -5.73
CA VAL A 157 -38.34 9.27 -7.12
C VAL A 157 -37.47 8.20 -7.74
N GLU A 158 -36.51 7.68 -6.98
CA GLU A 158 -35.61 6.62 -7.40
C GLU A 158 -36.32 5.28 -7.57
N ILE A 159 -37.21 4.94 -6.65
CA ILE A 159 -38.02 3.71 -6.70
C ILE A 159 -38.97 3.76 -7.89
N LYS A 160 -39.67 4.89 -8.09
CA LYS A 160 -40.53 5.09 -9.26
C LYS A 160 -39.74 5.03 -10.55
N LYS A 161 -38.56 5.67 -10.61
CA LYS A 161 -37.67 5.59 -11.79
C LYS A 161 -37.25 4.14 -12.08
N PHE A 162 -36.95 3.36 -11.05
CA PHE A 162 -36.66 1.93 -11.20
C PHE A 162 -37.86 1.17 -11.78
N GLY A 163 -39.06 1.38 -11.24
CA GLY A 163 -40.29 0.76 -11.73
C GLY A 163 -40.66 1.13 -13.18
N MET A 164 -40.06 2.18 -13.74
CA MET A 164 -40.25 2.58 -15.15
C MET A 164 -39.27 1.91 -16.11
N PHE A 165 -38.26 1.15 -15.65
CA PHE A 165 -37.38 0.41 -16.56
C PHE A 165 -38.07 -0.81 -17.17
N SER A 166 -37.74 -1.11 -18.43
CA SER A 166 -38.21 -2.31 -19.13
C SER A 166 -37.07 -3.31 -19.37
N ARG A 167 -35.90 -2.78 -19.75
CA ARG A 167 -34.77 -3.60 -20.16
C ARG A 167 -34.00 -4.05 -18.92
N PRO A 168 -33.71 -5.36 -18.78
CA PRO A 168 -32.96 -5.87 -17.62
C PRO A 168 -31.59 -5.22 -17.42
N ILE A 169 -30.90 -4.85 -18.50
CA ILE A 169 -29.58 -4.20 -18.45
C ILE A 169 -29.69 -2.81 -17.80
N ASP A 170 -30.73 -2.04 -18.16
CA ASP A 170 -30.94 -0.70 -17.62
C ASP A 170 -31.29 -0.77 -16.13
N SER A 171 -32.15 -1.73 -15.74
CA SER A 171 -32.48 -2.03 -14.34
C SER A 171 -31.24 -2.43 -13.55
N GLN A 172 -30.40 -3.33 -14.09
CA GLN A 172 -29.19 -3.79 -13.43
C GLN A 172 -28.19 -2.64 -13.21
N GLN A 173 -27.90 -1.86 -14.25
CA GLN A 173 -26.99 -0.73 -14.13
C GLN A 173 -27.50 0.28 -13.09
N TYR A 174 -28.80 0.57 -13.10
CA TYR A 174 -29.39 1.49 -12.15
C TYR A 174 -29.30 1.01 -10.70
N LEU A 175 -29.47 -0.30 -10.45
CA LEU A 175 -29.31 -0.88 -9.11
C LEU A 175 -27.84 -0.99 -8.67
N LEU A 176 -26.90 -1.18 -9.61
CA LEU A 176 -25.47 -1.10 -9.32
C LEU A 176 -25.05 0.33 -8.94
N GLU A 177 -25.62 1.34 -9.61
CA GLU A 177 -25.42 2.75 -9.25
C GLU A 177 -26.10 3.10 -7.92
N LYS A 178 -27.20 2.43 -7.58
CA LYS A 178 -27.98 2.67 -6.36
C LYS A 178 -28.28 1.39 -5.58
N PRO A 179 -27.26 0.78 -4.92
CA PRO A 179 -27.43 -0.50 -4.23
C PRO A 179 -28.43 -0.45 -3.07
N PHE A 180 -28.65 0.74 -2.49
CA PHE A 180 -29.61 0.93 -1.40
C PHE A 180 -31.07 0.71 -1.80
N LEU A 181 -31.38 0.66 -3.11
CA LEU A 181 -32.71 0.31 -3.61
C LEU A 181 -32.98 -1.20 -3.57
N VAL A 182 -31.95 -2.03 -3.40
CA VAL A 182 -32.09 -3.49 -3.31
C VAL A 182 -32.44 -3.84 -1.86
N CYS A 183 -33.71 -3.65 -1.51
CA CYS A 183 -34.27 -3.94 -0.19
C CYS A 183 -35.78 -4.20 -0.26
N ASP A 184 -36.33 -4.82 0.78
CA ASP A 184 -37.75 -5.18 0.87
C ASP A 184 -38.66 -3.94 0.85
N GLU A 185 -38.21 -2.80 1.40
CA GLU A 185 -38.97 -1.55 1.37
C GLU A 185 -39.23 -1.06 -0.06
N THR A 186 -38.28 -1.26 -0.96
CA THR A 186 -38.46 -0.92 -2.38
C THR A 186 -39.50 -1.81 -3.04
N ALA A 187 -39.44 -3.14 -2.78
CA ALA A 187 -40.43 -4.08 -3.29
C ALA A 187 -41.84 -3.75 -2.77
N ASN A 188 -41.96 -3.49 -1.46
CA ASN A 188 -43.22 -3.15 -0.79
C ASN A 188 -43.83 -1.85 -1.37
N HIS A 189 -43.01 -0.84 -1.63
CA HIS A 189 -43.49 0.40 -2.25
C HIS A 189 -43.97 0.19 -3.70
N LEU A 190 -43.29 -0.65 -4.48
CA LEU A 190 -43.73 -0.99 -5.85
C LEU A 190 -45.07 -1.74 -5.85
N VAL A 191 -45.31 -2.62 -4.87
CA VAL A 191 -46.62 -3.28 -4.69
C VAL A 191 -47.71 -2.25 -4.37
N LEU A 192 -47.47 -1.35 -3.41
CA LEU A 192 -48.41 -0.28 -3.08
C LEU A 192 -48.71 0.60 -4.30
N TRP A 193 -47.69 0.92 -5.08
CA TRP A 193 -47.87 1.68 -6.31
C TRP A 193 -48.69 0.92 -7.35
N CYS A 194 -48.52 -0.40 -7.48
CA CYS A 194 -49.39 -1.21 -8.33
C CYS A 194 -50.85 -1.18 -7.87
N LEU A 195 -51.12 -1.17 -6.56
CA LEU A 195 -52.49 -1.03 -6.04
C LEU A 195 -53.09 0.34 -6.38
N ASP A 196 -52.33 1.42 -6.23
CA ASP A 196 -52.76 2.76 -6.62
C ASP A 196 -53.08 2.84 -8.12
N LEU A 197 -52.23 2.25 -8.98
CA LEU A 197 -52.47 2.19 -10.42
C LEU A 197 -53.70 1.36 -10.78
N ALA A 198 -54.02 0.32 -10.02
CA ALA A 198 -55.24 -0.47 -10.21
C ALA A 198 -56.48 0.34 -9.85
N MET A 199 -56.44 1.11 -8.76
CA MET A 199 -57.54 2.01 -8.36
C MET A 199 -57.75 3.15 -9.36
N GLU A 200 -56.67 3.64 -9.99
CA GLU A 200 -56.72 4.65 -11.05
C GLU A 200 -57.04 4.08 -12.45
N GLU A 201 -57.31 2.76 -12.57
CA GLU A 201 -57.59 2.05 -13.82
C GLU A 201 -56.46 2.12 -14.88
N LYS A 202 -55.21 2.35 -14.45
CA LYS A 202 -54.01 2.44 -15.32
C LYS A 202 -53.32 1.09 -15.53
N TYR A 203 -54.03 0.14 -16.12
CA TYR A 203 -53.56 -1.24 -16.25
C TYR A 203 -52.28 -1.44 -17.07
N SER A 204 -52.03 -0.60 -18.09
CA SER A 204 -50.80 -0.70 -18.89
C SER A 204 -49.54 -0.35 -18.11
N LEU A 205 -49.64 0.64 -17.23
CA LEU A 205 -48.53 1.04 -16.36
C LEU A 205 -48.38 0.06 -15.20
N LEU A 206 -49.48 -0.49 -14.69
CA LEU A 206 -49.48 -1.53 -13.67
C LEU A 206 -48.69 -2.76 -14.12
N ASP A 207 -48.94 -3.27 -15.33
CA ASP A 207 -48.23 -4.44 -15.88
C ASP A 207 -46.72 -4.19 -15.91
N HIS A 208 -46.33 -3.01 -16.41
CA HIS A 208 -44.93 -2.59 -16.50
C HIS A 208 -44.24 -2.49 -15.12
N VAL A 209 -44.88 -1.84 -14.14
CA VAL A 209 -44.34 -1.69 -12.78
C VAL A 209 -44.32 -3.03 -12.05
N SER A 210 -45.33 -3.88 -12.26
CA SER A 210 -45.41 -5.21 -11.65
C SER A 210 -44.26 -6.12 -12.06
N HIS A 211 -43.78 -6.01 -13.31
CA HIS A 211 -42.60 -6.73 -13.76
C HIS A 211 -41.35 -6.33 -12.95
N GLN A 212 -41.12 -5.04 -12.73
CA GLN A 212 -39.99 -4.57 -11.92
C GLN A 212 -40.15 -4.92 -10.43
N CYS A 213 -41.39 -4.96 -9.93
CA CYS A 213 -41.68 -5.44 -8.59
C CYS A 213 -41.27 -6.91 -8.42
N ILE A 214 -41.61 -7.77 -9.39
CA ILE A 214 -41.22 -9.18 -9.40
C ILE A 214 -39.69 -9.30 -9.49
N VAL A 215 -39.03 -8.51 -10.34
CA VAL A 215 -37.56 -8.50 -10.44
C VAL A 215 -36.91 -8.18 -9.09
N MET A 216 -37.43 -7.20 -8.35
CA MET A 216 -36.91 -6.85 -7.02
C MET A 216 -37.13 -7.97 -5.99
N GLN A 217 -38.28 -8.67 -6.04
CA GLN A 217 -38.59 -9.79 -5.14
C GLN A 217 -37.74 -11.05 -5.39
N PHE A 218 -37.17 -11.19 -6.59
CA PHE A 218 -36.29 -12.32 -6.94
C PHE A 218 -34.80 -12.09 -6.61
N MET A 219 -34.42 -10.89 -6.16
CA MET A 219 -33.06 -10.55 -5.73
C MET A 219 -32.79 -10.97 -4.29
#